data_AF-A0A849WJ31-F1
#
_entry.id   AF-A0A849WJ31-F1
#
_cell.length_a   1.000
_cell.length_b   1.000
_cell.length_c   1.000
_cell.angle_alpha   90.00
_cell.angle_beta   90.00
_cell.angle_gamma   90.00
#
_symmetry.space_group_name_H-M   'P 1'
#
loop_
_entity.id
_entity.type
_entity.pdbx_description
1 polymer ?
#
loop_
_entity_poly.entity_id
_entity_poly.type
_entity_poly.pdbx_seq_one_letter_code
_entity_poly.pdbx_strand_id
1 'polypeptide(L)'
;MKLFTVFLTTSFMFLSLVTLVAKADAVKLKKKAHFTRGKYKIDTSPYKVISADEKLVFRGNRKQIFEIEAIKTKDLIFYTLTVSRGNTQVLKINDFAISSSSSKLAMRKEAWIEDLNGDGYFDIIQREKTQIVSKRRPTSVYKNDKMVLKMWDPDLNLFVNLDKNSKKFEQSLKKFNFKLNLGRNK
;
A
#
# COMPACT_ATOMS: atom_id res chain seq x y z
N MET A 1 -16.52 73.54 5.42
CA MET A 1 -17.50 72.61 4.82
C MET A 1 -17.12 71.19 5.25
N LYS A 2 -18.13 70.38 5.57
CA LYS A 2 -18.08 69.17 6.42
C LYS A 2 -17.15 68.06 5.94
N LEU A 3 -16.57 67.38 6.95
CA LEU A 3 -15.92 66.07 6.90
C LEU A 3 -16.75 65.03 6.14
N PHE A 4 -16.07 64.15 5.40
CA PHE A 4 -16.48 62.75 5.28
C PHE A 4 -15.25 61.85 5.32
N THR A 5 -14.98 61.36 6.53
CA THR A 5 -14.13 60.22 6.82
C THR A 5 -14.93 58.96 6.45
N VAL A 6 -14.45 58.16 5.50
CA VAL A 6 -14.96 56.80 5.28
C VAL A 6 -13.90 55.84 5.81
N PHE A 7 -14.14 55.32 7.02
CA PHE A 7 -13.46 54.14 7.52
C PHE A 7 -14.02 52.94 6.78
N LEU A 8 -13.23 52.35 5.87
CA LEU A 8 -13.49 51.02 5.35
C LEU A 8 -12.69 50.02 6.19
N THR A 9 -13.28 49.57 7.30
CA THR A 9 -12.75 48.45 8.08
C THR A 9 -13.08 47.15 7.35
N THR A 10 -12.22 46.73 6.41
CA THR A 10 -12.25 45.36 5.91
C THR A 10 -11.61 44.46 6.95
N SER A 11 -12.46 43.86 7.76
CA SER A 11 -12.14 42.77 8.68
C SER A 11 -11.63 41.58 7.87
N PHE A 12 -10.32 41.39 7.81
CA PHE A 12 -9.72 40.15 7.31
C PHE A 12 -9.89 39.09 8.39
N MET A 13 -11.05 38.43 8.38
CA MET A 13 -11.25 37.20 9.15
C MET A 13 -10.27 36.15 8.64
N PHE A 14 -9.40 35.76 9.56
CA PHE A 14 -8.50 34.62 9.50
C PHE A 14 -9.32 33.35 9.22
N LEU A 15 -9.42 32.93 7.96
CA LEU A 15 -9.90 31.60 7.63
C LEU A 15 -8.70 30.65 7.76
N SER A 16 -8.33 30.34 9.01
CA SER A 16 -7.51 29.16 9.28
C SER A 16 -8.31 27.96 8.81
N LEU A 17 -8.02 27.49 7.60
CA LEU A 17 -8.47 26.19 7.11
C LEU A 17 -7.73 25.15 7.95
N VAL A 18 -8.22 24.91 9.16
CA VAL A 18 -7.87 23.76 9.96
C VAL A 18 -8.43 22.59 9.19
N THR A 19 -7.57 21.94 8.40
CA THR A 19 -7.88 20.64 7.83
C THR A 19 -8.07 19.70 9.01
N LEU A 20 -9.34 19.50 9.38
CA LEU A 20 -9.77 18.43 10.26
C LEU A 20 -9.58 17.12 9.47
N VAL A 21 -8.33 16.71 9.29
CA VAL A 21 -8.03 15.34 8.89
C VAL A 21 -8.43 14.54 10.11
N ALA A 22 -9.62 13.93 10.06
CA ALA A 22 -10.00 12.88 10.98
C ALA A 22 -8.79 11.95 11.07
N LYS A 23 -8.09 11.96 12.22
CA LYS A 23 -7.02 11.02 12.48
C LYS A 23 -7.69 9.67 12.52
N ALA A 24 -7.70 8.96 11.39
CA ALA A 24 -7.84 7.52 11.43
C ALA A 24 -6.85 7.04 12.49
N ASP A 25 -7.34 6.30 13.49
CA ASP A 25 -6.51 5.84 14.60
C ASP A 25 -5.38 4.97 14.05
N ALA A 26 -4.22 5.59 13.91
CA ALA A 26 -3.14 4.96 13.18
C ALA A 26 -2.56 3.81 14.01
N VAL A 27 -2.59 2.62 13.43
CA VAL A 27 -2.15 1.39 14.10
C VAL A 27 -0.62 1.32 14.05
N LYS A 28 0.02 1.05 15.19
CA LYS A 28 1.48 0.86 15.22
C LYS A 28 1.86 -0.46 14.55
N LEU A 29 2.69 -0.40 13.52
CA LEU A 29 3.26 -1.55 12.84
C LEU A 29 4.54 -1.98 13.57
N LYS A 30 4.52 -3.17 14.20
CA LYS A 30 5.66 -3.66 14.99
C LYS A 30 6.61 -4.54 14.18
N LYS A 31 6.10 -5.55 13.46
CA LYS A 31 6.95 -6.47 12.69
C LYS A 31 6.53 -6.60 11.23
N LYS A 32 5.25 -6.80 10.94
CA LYS A 32 4.79 -6.93 9.57
C LYS A 32 3.29 -6.70 9.38
N ALA A 33 2.91 -6.28 8.19
CA ALA A 33 1.54 -6.29 7.72
C ALA A 33 1.46 -7.15 6.46
N HIS A 34 0.34 -7.85 6.29
CA HIS A 34 0.06 -8.63 5.08
C HIS A 34 -1.35 -8.32 4.59
N PHE A 35 -1.45 -8.05 3.29
CA PHE A 35 -2.65 -7.65 2.58
C PHE A 35 -2.97 -8.69 1.50
N THR A 36 -4.20 -9.21 1.52
CA THR A 36 -4.68 -10.15 0.51
C THR A 36 -6.20 -10.11 0.45
N ARG A 37 -6.76 -10.11 -0.77
CA ARG A 37 -8.21 -10.20 -1.01
C ARG A 37 -9.06 -9.21 -0.20
N GLY A 38 -8.60 -7.96 -0.10
CA GLY A 38 -9.33 -6.91 0.62
C GLY A 38 -9.36 -7.12 2.12
N LYS A 39 -8.43 -7.93 2.62
CA LYS A 39 -8.19 -8.16 4.04
C LYS A 39 -6.75 -7.83 4.36
N TYR A 40 -6.51 -7.47 5.61
CA TYR A 40 -5.17 -7.28 6.13
C TYR A 40 -5.01 -7.94 7.50
N LYS A 41 -3.79 -8.26 7.87
CA LYS A 41 -3.42 -8.60 9.24
C LYS A 41 -2.10 -7.94 9.61
N ILE A 42 -1.93 -7.67 10.89
CA ILE A 42 -0.68 -7.20 11.48
C ILE A 42 -0.10 -8.32 12.34
N ASP A 43 1.17 -8.64 12.13
CA ASP A 43 1.88 -9.66 12.90
C ASP A 43 1.11 -11.01 12.92
N THR A 44 0.69 -11.45 14.10
CA THR A 44 -0.06 -12.69 14.34
C THR A 44 -1.57 -12.47 14.48
N SER A 45 -2.06 -11.23 14.35
CA SER A 45 -3.49 -10.93 14.47
C SER A 45 -4.31 -11.63 13.37
N PRO A 46 -5.60 -11.93 13.64
CA PRO A 46 -6.53 -12.38 12.62
C PRO A 46 -6.68 -11.36 11.50
N TYR A 47 -7.09 -11.84 10.32
CA TYR A 47 -7.39 -10.95 9.20
C TYR A 47 -8.64 -10.10 9.48
N LYS A 48 -8.54 -8.82 9.17
CA LYS A 48 -9.63 -7.84 9.18
C LYS A 48 -9.94 -7.40 7.75
N VAL A 49 -11.19 -7.04 7.49
CA VAL A 49 -11.62 -6.48 6.20
C VAL A 49 -11.11 -5.05 6.07
N ILE A 50 -10.74 -4.65 4.86
CA ILE A 50 -10.48 -3.25 4.52
C ILE A 50 -11.76 -2.70 3.92
N SER A 51 -12.43 -1.81 4.65
CA SER A 51 -13.64 -1.15 4.17
C SER A 51 -13.28 -0.20 3.02
N ALA A 52 -14.15 -0.09 2.02
CA ALA A 52 -13.90 0.78 0.87
C ALA A 52 -13.89 2.27 1.22
N ASP A 53 -14.56 2.63 2.32
CA ASP A 53 -14.73 4.02 2.77
C ASP A 53 -13.76 4.40 3.89
N GLU A 54 -12.85 3.49 4.26
CA GLU A 54 -11.88 3.70 5.33
C GLU A 54 -10.47 3.92 4.78
N LYS A 55 -9.79 4.91 5.35
CA LYS A 55 -8.34 5.07 5.21
C LYS A 55 -7.65 4.35 6.35
N LEU A 56 -6.89 3.30 6.03
CA LEU A 56 -6.07 2.60 7.02
C LEU A 56 -4.71 3.26 7.11
N VAL A 57 -4.29 3.63 8.32
CA VAL A 57 -2.99 4.26 8.55
C VAL A 57 -2.17 3.38 9.48
N PHE A 58 -0.97 2.99 9.05
CA PHE A 58 0.01 2.28 9.86
C PHE A 58 1.20 3.18 10.15
N ARG A 59 1.55 3.33 11.43
CA ARG A 59 2.79 3.99 11.85
C ARG A 59 3.89 2.96 11.95
N GLY A 60 4.83 3.02 11.01
CA GLY A 60 6.07 2.28 11.05
C GLY A 60 7.11 2.93 11.96
N ASN A 61 8.31 2.36 11.93
CA ASN A 61 9.45 2.91 12.65
C ASN A 61 9.99 4.16 11.94
N ARG A 62 10.81 4.94 12.66
CA ARG A 62 11.61 6.04 12.08
C ARG A 62 10.79 7.02 11.22
N LYS A 63 9.56 7.29 11.67
CA LYS A 63 8.57 8.21 11.06
C LYS A 63 8.01 7.75 9.70
N GLN A 64 8.15 6.48 9.33
CA GLN A 64 7.42 5.93 8.18
C GLN A 64 5.93 5.83 8.51
N ILE A 65 5.08 6.32 7.62
CA ILE A 65 3.63 6.21 7.69
C ILE A 65 3.16 5.54 6.40
N PHE A 66 2.36 4.50 6.54
CA PHE A 66 1.79 3.72 5.44
C PHE A 66 0.29 3.94 5.44
N GLU A 67 -0.22 4.51 4.36
CA GLU A 67 -1.63 4.81 4.20
C GLU A 67 -2.20 3.92 3.10
N ILE A 68 -3.25 3.18 3.42
CA ILE A 68 -3.98 2.35 2.48
C ILE A 68 -5.36 2.96 2.25
N GLU A 69 -5.66 3.22 0.99
CA GLU A 69 -6.95 3.75 0.55
C GLU A 69 -7.54 2.82 -0.51
N ALA A 70 -8.84 2.55 -0.41
CA ALA A 70 -9.56 1.73 -1.37
C ALA A 70 -10.16 2.59 -2.49
N ILE A 71 -10.01 2.13 -3.73
CA ILE A 71 -10.61 2.71 -4.93
C ILE A 71 -11.54 1.65 -5.51
N LYS A 72 -12.85 1.90 -5.40
CA LYS A 72 -13.88 0.96 -5.84
C LYS A 72 -14.25 1.21 -7.30
N THR A 73 -14.29 0.13 -8.07
CA THR A 73 -14.87 0.06 -9.40
C THR A 73 -16.07 -0.88 -9.39
N LYS A 74 -16.71 -1.09 -10.55
CA LYS A 74 -17.86 -1.99 -10.67
C LYS A 74 -17.56 -3.42 -10.21
N ASP A 75 -16.39 -3.95 -10.59
CA ASP A 75 -16.03 -5.37 -10.38
C ASP A 75 -14.85 -5.58 -9.42
N LEU A 76 -14.02 -4.55 -9.21
CA LEU A 76 -12.78 -4.61 -8.44
C LEU A 76 -12.71 -3.50 -7.39
N ILE A 77 -12.00 -3.79 -6.30
CA ILE A 77 -11.48 -2.78 -5.37
C ILE A 77 -9.96 -2.83 -5.46
N PHE A 78 -9.37 -1.69 -5.82
CA PHE A 78 -7.94 -1.48 -5.81
C PHE A 78 -7.54 -0.84 -4.50
N TYR A 79 -6.45 -1.29 -3.90
CA TYR A 79 -5.90 -0.63 -2.71
C TYR A 79 -4.65 0.13 -3.13
N THR A 80 -4.65 1.44 -2.89
CA THR A 80 -3.49 2.30 -3.09
C THR A 80 -2.70 2.35 -1.79
N LEU A 81 -1.39 2.08 -1.87
CA LEU A 81 -0.46 2.37 -0.78
C LEU A 81 0.23 3.71 -1.05
N THR A 82 0.14 4.62 -0.09
CA THR A 82 0.98 5.81 0.00
C THR A 82 1.90 5.66 1.19
N VAL A 83 3.21 5.86 0.99
CA VAL A 83 4.19 5.88 2.07
C VAL A 83 4.75 7.29 2.20
N SER A 84 4.77 7.81 3.42
CA SER A 84 5.44 9.05 3.77
C SER A 84 6.47 8.82 4.87
N ARG A 85 7.46 9.72 4.92
CA ARG A 85 8.40 9.82 6.03
C ARG A 85 8.36 11.25 6.56
N GLY A 86 7.86 11.42 7.78
CA GLY A 86 7.49 12.76 8.26
C GLY A 86 6.43 13.38 7.34
N ASN A 87 6.74 14.54 6.75
CA ASN A 87 5.79 15.28 5.90
C ASN A 87 5.98 15.03 4.39
N THR A 88 6.91 14.15 4.01
CA THR A 88 7.26 13.91 2.60
C THR A 88 6.72 12.57 2.13
N GLN A 89 5.94 12.57 1.04
CA GLN A 89 5.56 11.34 0.34
C GLN A 89 6.79 10.78 -0.40
N VAL A 90 7.09 9.49 -0.16
CA VAL A 90 8.27 8.81 -0.71
C VAL A 90 7.92 7.64 -1.62
N LEU A 91 6.67 7.17 -1.60
CA LEU A 91 6.18 6.11 -2.47
C LEU A 91 4.66 6.19 -2.64
N LYS A 92 4.19 5.90 -3.85
CA LYS A 92 2.77 5.65 -4.13
C LYS A 92 2.63 4.46 -5.07
N ILE A 93 1.75 3.51 -4.72
CA ILE A 93 1.46 2.29 -5.49
C ILE A 93 -0.06 2.15 -5.60
N ASN A 94 -0.62 2.39 -6.78
CA ASN A 94 -2.09 2.45 -6.99
C ASN A 94 -2.79 1.07 -6.97
N ASP A 95 -2.03 -0.01 -7.09
CA ASP A 95 -2.51 -1.39 -7.17
C ASP A 95 -1.77 -2.29 -6.17
N PHE A 96 -1.51 -1.75 -4.99
CA PHE A 96 -0.78 -2.41 -3.91
C PHE A 96 -1.38 -3.77 -3.55
N ALA A 97 -2.70 -3.82 -3.40
CA ALA A 97 -3.48 -5.05 -3.33
C ALA A 97 -4.76 -4.90 -4.17
N ILE A 98 -5.39 -6.03 -4.52
CA ILE A 98 -6.65 -6.04 -5.27
C ILE A 98 -7.59 -7.07 -4.67
N SER A 99 -8.87 -6.71 -4.56
CA SER A 99 -9.96 -7.66 -4.32
C SER A 99 -11.02 -7.55 -5.40
N SER A 100 -11.68 -8.68 -5.67
CA SER A 100 -12.83 -8.75 -6.55
C SER A 100 -14.07 -9.11 -5.75
N SER A 101 -15.19 -8.46 -6.06
CA SER A 101 -16.53 -8.85 -5.61
C SER A 101 -17.18 -9.87 -6.55
N SER A 102 -16.60 -10.08 -7.75
CA SER A 102 -17.17 -10.90 -8.81
C SER A 102 -16.39 -12.20 -9.01
N SER A 103 -17.10 -13.34 -9.06
CA SER A 103 -16.51 -14.64 -9.39
C SER A 103 -15.99 -14.73 -10.84
N LYS A 104 -16.36 -13.78 -11.71
CA LYS A 104 -15.98 -13.75 -13.13
C LYS A 104 -14.58 -13.19 -13.37
N LEU A 105 -14.06 -12.37 -12.46
CA LEU A 105 -12.74 -11.74 -12.57
C LEU A 105 -12.03 -11.85 -11.21
N ALA A 106 -11.07 -12.76 -11.07
CA ALA A 106 -10.35 -12.97 -9.81
C ALA A 106 -8.92 -12.43 -9.91
N MET A 107 -8.73 -11.11 -9.95
CA MET A 107 -7.38 -10.55 -9.81
C MET A 107 -6.91 -10.67 -8.36
N ARG A 108 -5.69 -11.17 -8.16
CA ARG A 108 -5.10 -11.36 -6.82
C ARG A 108 -3.74 -10.68 -6.74
N LYS A 109 -3.69 -9.52 -6.10
CA LYS A 109 -2.44 -8.92 -5.64
C LYS A 109 -2.34 -9.07 -4.13
N GLU A 110 -1.25 -9.67 -3.69
CA GLU A 110 -0.89 -9.81 -2.28
C GLU A 110 0.29 -8.91 -2.00
N ALA A 111 0.35 -8.32 -0.81
CA ALA A 111 1.45 -7.46 -0.46
C ALA A 111 1.81 -7.54 1.02
N TRP A 112 3.08 -7.30 1.32
CA TRP A 112 3.62 -7.27 2.67
C TRP A 112 4.35 -5.95 2.91
N ILE A 113 4.31 -5.52 4.17
CA ILE A 113 5.14 -4.45 4.71
C ILE A 113 5.96 -5.11 5.82
N GLU A 114 7.27 -5.24 5.65
CA GLU A 114 8.16 -5.94 6.60
C GLU A 114 9.60 -5.44 6.42
N ASP A 115 10.36 -5.34 7.51
CA ASP A 115 11.79 -5.05 7.47
C ASP A 115 12.53 -6.31 6.99
N LEU A 116 13.13 -6.26 5.79
CA LEU A 116 13.81 -7.41 5.20
C LEU A 116 15.28 -7.47 5.57
N ASN A 117 15.94 -6.33 5.77
CA ASN A 117 17.39 -6.22 5.95
C ASN A 117 17.82 -6.00 7.41
N GLY A 118 16.87 -5.75 8.31
CA GLY A 118 17.12 -5.51 9.73
C GLY A 118 17.61 -4.09 10.04
N ASP A 119 17.45 -3.14 9.12
CA ASP A 119 17.92 -1.76 9.30
C ASP A 119 16.95 -0.89 10.14
N GLY A 120 15.79 -1.46 10.50
CA GLY A 120 14.75 -0.82 11.28
C GLY A 120 13.77 0.02 10.45
N TYR A 121 13.89 0.05 9.12
CA TYR A 121 12.89 0.57 8.19
C TYR A 121 12.09 -0.59 7.57
N PHE A 122 10.80 -0.33 7.33
CA PHE A 122 9.95 -1.29 6.65
C PHE A 122 10.11 -1.20 5.13
N ASP A 123 10.18 -2.37 4.50
CA ASP A 123 10.21 -2.55 3.06
C ASP A 123 8.84 -2.97 2.52
N ILE A 124 8.68 -2.88 1.20
CA ILE A 124 7.46 -3.24 0.49
C ILE A 124 7.70 -4.46 -0.39
N ILE A 125 6.84 -5.46 -0.24
CA ILE A 125 6.84 -6.68 -1.04
C ILE A 125 5.48 -6.78 -1.70
N GLN A 126 5.45 -6.96 -3.02
CA GLN A 126 4.22 -7.22 -3.77
C GLN A 126 4.35 -8.53 -4.54
N ARG A 127 3.30 -9.33 -4.48
CA ARG A 127 3.07 -10.49 -5.32
C ARG A 127 1.90 -10.21 -6.23
N GLU A 128 2.18 -10.20 -7.52
CA GLU A 128 1.14 -10.04 -8.52
C GLU A 128 0.78 -11.41 -9.08
N LYS A 129 -0.44 -11.88 -8.80
CA LYS A 129 -1.04 -13.05 -9.46
C LYS A 129 -2.22 -12.61 -10.29
N THR A 130 -2.13 -12.79 -11.59
CA THR A 130 -3.29 -12.61 -12.45
C THR A 130 -3.98 -13.96 -12.63
N GLN A 131 -5.12 -14.15 -11.95
CA GLN A 131 -6.01 -15.27 -12.23
C GLN A 131 -7.14 -14.79 -13.15
N ILE A 132 -7.16 -15.31 -14.37
CA ILE A 132 -8.32 -15.20 -15.26
C ILE A 132 -9.13 -16.48 -15.06
N VAL A 133 -10.27 -16.38 -14.39
CA VAL A 133 -11.19 -17.52 -14.28
C VAL A 133 -11.89 -17.67 -15.63
N SER A 134 -11.45 -18.62 -16.47
CA SER A 134 -12.22 -18.99 -17.66
C SER A 134 -13.38 -19.89 -17.24
N LYS A 135 -14.59 -19.61 -17.72
CA LYS A 135 -15.78 -20.46 -17.46
C LYS A 135 -15.62 -21.92 -17.92
N ARG A 136 -14.66 -22.23 -18.79
CA ARG A 136 -14.52 -23.54 -19.45
C ARG A 136 -13.55 -24.51 -18.77
N ARG A 137 -12.76 -24.08 -17.78
CA ARG A 137 -11.88 -24.98 -16.99
C ARG A 137 -11.82 -24.50 -15.53
N PRO A 138 -12.30 -25.28 -14.56
CA PRO A 138 -12.33 -24.90 -13.14
C PRO A 138 -10.95 -24.95 -12.45
N THR A 139 -9.87 -25.19 -13.18
CA THR A 139 -8.52 -25.06 -12.63
C THR A 139 -8.11 -23.59 -12.64
N SER A 140 -7.77 -23.07 -11.47
CA SER A 140 -7.24 -21.72 -11.30
C SER A 140 -5.88 -21.61 -12.00
N VAL A 141 -5.85 -21.24 -13.28
CA VAL A 141 -4.59 -20.99 -13.99
C VAL A 141 -4.12 -19.58 -13.64
N TYR A 142 -3.09 -19.49 -12.81
CA TYR A 142 -2.40 -18.22 -12.55
C TYR A 142 -1.40 -17.97 -13.68
N LYS A 143 -1.51 -16.80 -14.33
CA LYS A 143 -0.50 -16.30 -15.27
C LYS A 143 0.24 -15.13 -14.61
N ASN A 144 1.50 -14.94 -15.00
CA ASN A 144 2.33 -13.81 -14.59
C ASN A 144 2.52 -13.68 -13.05
N ASP A 145 2.78 -14.79 -12.35
CA ASP A 145 3.15 -14.76 -10.93
C ASP A 145 4.54 -14.14 -10.78
N LYS A 146 4.59 -12.87 -10.37
CA LYS A 146 5.83 -12.12 -10.17
C LYS A 146 5.88 -11.51 -8.79
N MET A 147 7.09 -11.44 -8.24
CA MET A 147 7.39 -10.73 -7.00
C MET A 147 8.11 -9.43 -7.33
N VAL A 148 7.68 -8.34 -6.71
CA VAL A 148 8.32 -7.02 -6.75
C VAL A 148 8.72 -6.68 -5.33
N LEU A 149 9.96 -6.26 -5.15
CA LEU A 149 10.52 -5.86 -3.86
C LEU A 149 11.01 -4.43 -3.98
N LYS A 150 10.57 -3.58 -3.05
CA LYS A 150 11.00 -2.21 -2.89
C LYS A 150 11.59 -2.08 -1.49
N MET A 151 12.90 -1.93 -1.42
CA MET A 151 13.63 -1.81 -0.15
C MET A 151 13.83 -0.33 0.15
N TRP A 152 13.75 0.05 1.42
CA TRP A 152 14.10 1.40 1.83
C TRP A 152 15.63 1.59 1.74
N ASP A 153 16.05 2.70 1.14
CA ASP A 153 17.44 3.14 1.15
C ASP A 153 17.56 4.32 2.13
N PRO A 154 18.26 4.17 3.26
CA PRO A 154 18.38 5.22 4.26
C PRO A 154 19.25 6.39 3.81
N ASP A 155 20.19 6.17 2.90
CA ASP A 155 21.10 7.18 2.40
C ASP A 155 20.41 8.05 1.35
N LEU A 156 19.60 7.42 0.49
CA LEU A 156 18.81 8.11 -0.54
C LEU A 156 17.45 8.62 -0.04
N ASN A 157 17.00 8.16 1.14
CA ASN A 157 15.71 8.50 1.75
C ASN A 157 14.51 8.19 0.82
N LEU A 158 14.57 7.06 0.11
CA LEU A 158 13.55 6.62 -0.85
C LEU A 158 13.50 5.09 -0.95
N PHE A 159 12.46 4.58 -1.62
CA PHE A 159 12.35 3.15 -1.92
C PHE A 159 13.03 2.82 -3.26
N VAL A 160 13.96 1.87 -3.23
CA VAL A 160 14.64 1.32 -4.42
C VAL A 160 14.06 -0.03 -4.81
N ASN A 161 13.85 -0.26 -6.11
CA ASN A 161 13.48 -1.59 -6.60
C ASN A 161 14.68 -2.53 -6.44
N LEU A 162 14.48 -3.68 -5.80
CA LEU A 162 15.55 -4.65 -5.66
C LEU A 162 15.72 -5.47 -6.95
N ASP A 163 16.98 -5.66 -7.36
CA ASP A 163 17.32 -6.52 -8.49
C ASP A 163 16.87 -7.96 -8.23
N LYS A 164 16.22 -8.56 -9.22
CA LYS A 164 15.75 -9.94 -9.22
C LYS A 164 16.88 -10.96 -9.08
N ASN A 165 18.10 -10.59 -9.48
CA ASN A 165 19.29 -11.43 -9.38
C ASN A 165 20.04 -11.23 -8.05
N SER A 166 19.59 -10.31 -7.19
CA SER A 166 20.25 -10.10 -5.90
C SER A 166 19.99 -11.27 -4.95
N LYS A 167 21.00 -11.61 -4.13
CA LYS A 167 20.88 -12.60 -3.05
C LYS A 167 19.69 -12.32 -2.12
N LYS A 168 19.41 -11.04 -1.89
CA LYS A 168 18.31 -10.60 -1.03
C LYS A 168 16.94 -10.85 -1.65
N PHE A 169 16.80 -10.71 -2.97
CA PHE A 169 15.59 -11.08 -3.70
C PHE A 169 15.34 -12.59 -3.58
N GLU A 170 16.36 -13.42 -3.79
CA GLU A 170 16.26 -14.88 -3.63
C GLU A 170 15.86 -15.31 -2.21
N GLN A 171 16.43 -14.68 -1.18
CA GLN A 171 16.06 -14.93 0.21
C GLN A 171 14.58 -14.59 0.48
N SER A 172 14.09 -13.48 -0.07
CA SER A 172 12.67 -13.12 0.02
C SER A 172 11.78 -14.13 -0.69
N LEU A 173 12.18 -14.66 -1.86
CA LEU A 173 11.42 -15.71 -2.55
C LEU A 173 11.23 -16.93 -1.64
N LYS A 174 12.31 -17.37 -0.98
CA LYS A 174 12.26 -18.50 -0.04
C LYS A 174 11.37 -18.19 1.17
N LYS A 175 11.55 -17.02 1.80
CA LYS A 175 10.79 -16.58 2.99
C LYS A 175 9.28 -16.55 2.75
N PHE A 176 8.85 -16.01 1.60
CA PHE A 176 7.44 -15.90 1.26
C PHE A 176 6.89 -17.12 0.51
N ASN A 177 7.66 -18.23 0.47
CA ASN A 177 7.34 -19.48 -0.23
C ASN A 177 6.89 -19.22 -1.67
N PHE A 178 7.62 -18.33 -2.35
CA PHE A 178 7.37 -17.94 -3.72
C PHE A 178 8.19 -18.83 -4.67
N LYS A 179 7.51 -19.74 -5.37
CA LYS A 179 8.10 -20.47 -6.49
C LYS A 179 7.89 -19.62 -7.74
N LEU A 180 8.94 -18.99 -8.25
CA LEU A 180 8.88 -18.42 -9.59
C LEU A 180 8.59 -19.56 -10.56
N ASN A 181 7.47 -19.50 -11.27
CA ASN A 181 7.33 -20.24 -12.52
C ASN A 181 8.25 -19.56 -13.53
N LEU A 182 9.56 -19.79 -13.38
CA LEU A 182 10.50 -19.66 -14.49
C LEU A 182 10.00 -20.72 -15.48
N GLY A 183 9.35 -20.29 -16.56
CA GLY A 183 8.98 -21.19 -17.62
C GLY A 183 10.25 -21.93 -18.02
N ARG A 184 10.41 -23.18 -17.57
CA ARG A 184 11.32 -24.10 -18.21
C ARG A 184 10.71 -24.24 -19.60
N ASN A 185 11.34 -23.58 -20.58
CA ASN A 185 11.16 -23.94 -21.97
C ASN A 185 11.37 -25.47 -22.01
N LYS A 186 10.26 -26.18 -22.17
CA LYS A 186 10.27 -27.57 -22.63
C LYS A 186 10.33 -27.53 -24.14
#